data_AF-B8MPU3-F1
#
_entry.id   AF-B8MPU3-F1
#
_cell.length_a   1.000
_cell.length_b   1.000
_cell.length_c   1.000
_cell.angle_alpha   90.00
_cell.angle_beta   90.00
_cell.angle_gamma   90.00
#
_symmetry.space_group_name_H-M   'P 1'
#
loop_
_entity.id
_entity.type
_entity.pdbx_description
1 polymer ?
#
loop_
_entity_poly.entity_id
_entity_poly.type
_entity_poly.pdbx_seq_one_letter_code
_entity_poly.pdbx_strand_id
1 'polypeptide(L)'
;MLDDGLKAKAQINQFISLQTDIPSFTDSNWERLSQIHRILTKFNELTLFVSKRRPQISLAIPVYYELHDLLSEGSELQGSFKELDPDIASALKEGLKKGLRWKYWAYSWKLGCWTPK
;
A
#
# COMPACT_ATOMS: atom_id res chain seq x y z
N MET A 1 2.29 3.32 14.23
CA MET A 1 2.16 1.87 14.47
C MET A 1 3.27 1.07 13.79
N LEU A 2 3.35 0.99 12.45
CA LEU A 2 4.46 0.29 11.78
C LEU A 2 5.82 0.99 11.96
N ASP A 3 5.84 2.32 11.86
CA ASP A 3 7.02 3.15 12.14
C ASP A 3 7.57 2.92 13.56
N ASP A 4 6.69 2.94 14.56
CA ASP A 4 7.04 2.67 15.96
C ASP A 4 7.56 1.24 16.15
N GLY A 5 6.94 0.26 15.47
CA GLY A 5 7.38 -1.13 15.47
C GLY A 5 8.78 -1.32 14.87
N LEU A 6 9.09 -0.64 13.76
CA LEU A 6 10.43 -0.64 13.16
C LEU A 6 11.46 0.00 14.08
N LYS A 7 11.13 1.12 14.73
CA LYS A 7 12.00 1.77 15.73
C LYS A 7 12.25 0.88 16.95
N ALA A 8 11.26 0.10 17.35
CA ALA A 8 11.35 -0.84 18.47
C ALA A 8 11.98 -2.20 18.09
N LYS A 9 12.52 -2.38 16.88
CA LYS A 9 13.10 -3.65 16.38
C LYS A 9 14.00 -4.35 17.42
N ALA A 10 14.91 -3.61 18.05
CA ALA A 10 15.84 -4.17 19.04
C ALA A 10 15.12 -4.75 20.26
N GLN A 11 14.13 -4.01 20.80
CA GLN A 11 13.35 -4.42 21.96
C GLN A 11 12.45 -5.62 21.63
N ILE A 12 11.85 -5.63 20.44
CA ILE A 12 11.01 -6.73 19.96
C ILE A 12 11.85 -7.99 19.77
N ASN A 13 13.02 -7.90 19.14
CA ASN A 13 13.92 -9.05 18.96
C ASN A 13 14.40 -9.61 20.31
N GLN A 14 14.73 -8.73 21.27
CA GLN A 14 15.09 -9.15 22.61
C GLN A 14 13.93 -9.89 23.29
N PHE A 15 12.71 -9.35 23.22
CA PHE A 15 11.52 -10.00 23.77
C PHE A 15 11.26 -11.37 23.13
N ILE A 16 11.33 -11.48 21.80
CA ILE A 16 11.15 -12.74 21.08
C ILE A 16 12.22 -13.77 21.49
N SER A 17 13.47 -13.34 21.68
CA SER A 17 14.54 -14.25 22.13
C SER A 17 14.33 -14.83 23.52
N LEU A 18 13.52 -14.18 24.36
CA LEU A 18 13.18 -14.64 25.71
C LEU A 18 11.94 -15.54 25.75
N GLN A 19 11.19 -15.64 24.65
CA GLN A 19 9.95 -16.43 24.56
C GLN A 19 10.16 -17.63 23.65
N THR A 20 9.92 -18.84 24.16
CA THR A 20 10.10 -20.09 23.38
C THR A 20 8.99 -20.35 22.37
N ASP A 21 7.83 -19.71 22.56
CA ASP A 21 6.61 -20.03 21.83
C ASP A 21 6.38 -19.11 20.62
N ILE A 22 7.22 -18.07 20.49
CA ILE A 22 7.13 -17.09 19.41
C ILE A 22 8.22 -17.39 18.39
N PRO A 23 7.88 -17.59 17.11
CA PRO A 23 8.88 -17.82 16.08
C PRO A 23 9.83 -16.62 15.97
N SER A 24 11.11 -16.89 15.72
CA SER A 24 12.10 -15.85 15.56
C SER A 24 11.79 -14.97 14.35
N PHE A 25 11.97 -13.66 14.52
CA PHE A 25 11.78 -12.70 13.44
C PHE A 25 13.13 -12.43 12.78
N THR A 26 13.33 -12.97 11.58
CA THR A 26 14.61 -12.87 10.85
C THR A 26 14.81 -11.48 10.27
N ASP A 27 16.04 -11.15 9.87
CA ASP A 27 16.32 -9.87 9.20
C ASP A 27 15.58 -9.73 7.86
N SER A 28 15.32 -10.83 7.16
CA SER A 28 14.48 -10.83 5.95
C SER A 28 13.04 -10.40 6.25
N ASN A 29 12.48 -10.85 7.38
CA ASN A 29 11.14 -10.43 7.80
C ASN A 29 11.11 -8.92 8.13
N TRP A 30 12.16 -8.40 8.76
CA TRP A 30 12.29 -6.97 9.06
C TRP A 30 12.44 -6.13 7.79
N GLU A 31 13.21 -6.61 6.82
CA GLU A 31 13.34 -5.97 5.51
C GLU A 31 12.01 -5.94 4.78
N ARG A 32 11.29 -7.07 4.73
CA ARG A 32 9.95 -7.15 4.15
C ARG A 32 8.98 -6.16 4.83
N LEU A 33 9.02 -6.04 6.15
CA LEU A 33 8.21 -5.07 6.90
C LEU A 33 8.56 -3.62 6.55
N SER A 34 9.84 -3.32 6.38
CA SER A 34 10.34 -2.00 5.96
C SER A 34 9.83 -1.63 4.56
N GLN A 35 9.87 -2.59 3.63
CA GLN A 35 9.35 -2.40 2.27
C GLN A 35 7.84 -2.12 2.27
N ILE A 36 7.06 -2.87 3.05
CA ILE A 36 5.63 -2.62 3.25
C ILE A 36 5.40 -1.22 3.83
N HIS A 37 6.16 -0.85 4.86
CA HIS A 37 6.05 0.47 5.48
C HIS A 37 6.26 1.59 4.46
N ARG A 38 7.33 1.51 3.64
CA ARG A 38 7.64 2.51 2.61
C ARG A 38 6.49 2.75 1.63
N ILE A 39 5.84 1.68 1.18
CA ILE A 39 4.68 1.78 0.28
C ILE A 39 3.50 2.43 1.00
N LEU A 40 3.20 1.95 2.21
CA LEU A 40 2.08 2.46 3.01
C LEU A 40 2.25 3.92 3.41
N THR A 41 3.47 4.39 3.64
CA THR A 41 3.76 5.80 3.92
C THR A 41 3.35 6.67 2.74
N LYS A 42 3.81 6.36 1.52
CA LYS A 42 3.42 7.10 0.30
C LYS A 42 1.91 7.04 0.07
N PHE A 43 1.29 5.88 0.26
CA PHE A 43 -0.16 5.73 0.16
C PHE A 43 -0.90 6.61 1.20
N ASN A 44 -0.41 6.67 2.43
CA ASN A 44 -0.99 7.47 3.49
C ASN A 44 -0.87 8.97 3.20
N GLU A 45 0.26 9.42 2.63
CA GLU A 45 0.42 10.82 2.19
C GLU A 45 -0.64 11.22 1.15
N LEU A 46 -0.84 10.37 0.13
CA LEU A 46 -1.83 10.59 -0.93
C LEU A 46 -3.27 10.59 -0.40
N THR A 47 -3.60 9.67 0.50
CA THR A 47 -4.95 9.54 1.06
C THR A 47 -5.27 10.55 2.15
N LEU A 48 -4.29 10.95 2.96
CA LEU A 48 -4.43 12.02 3.94
C LEU A 48 -4.84 13.32 3.27
N PHE A 49 -4.31 13.57 2.08
CA PHE A 49 -4.68 14.74 1.28
C PHE A 49 -6.17 14.75 0.89
N VAL A 50 -6.75 13.60 0.55
CA VAL A 50 -8.20 13.45 0.28
C VAL A 50 -9.04 13.58 1.55
N SER A 51 -8.49 13.21 2.71
CA SER A 51 -9.17 13.24 4.01
C SER A 51 -9.22 14.64 4.66
N LYS A 52 -8.54 15.65 4.10
CA LYS A 52 -8.57 17.02 4.63
C LYS A 52 -10.00 17.60 4.58
N ARG A 53 -10.32 18.49 5.54
CA ARG A 53 -11.69 19.06 5.78
C ARG A 53 -12.42 19.63 4.56
N ARG A 54 -11.74 19.94 3.45
CA ARG A 54 -12.33 20.37 2.17
C ARG A 54 -11.51 19.80 1.00
N PRO A 55 -11.74 18.55 0.59
CA PRO A 55 -11.09 18.03 -0.61
C PRO A 55 -11.72 18.75 -1.81
N GLN A 56 -10.92 19.45 -2.61
CA GLN A 56 -11.42 19.97 -3.88
C GLN A 56 -11.54 18.79 -4.85
N ILE A 57 -12.70 18.62 -5.48
CA ILE A 57 -12.95 17.55 -6.45
C ILE A 57 -11.92 17.58 -7.59
N SER A 58 -11.42 18.77 -7.95
CA SER A 58 -10.34 18.97 -8.91
C SER A 58 -9.05 18.25 -8.55
N LEU A 59 -8.79 18.07 -7.24
CA LEU A 59 -7.59 17.43 -6.73
C LEU A 59 -7.73 15.91 -6.58
N ALA A 60 -8.94 15.36 -6.69
CA ALA A 60 -9.16 13.92 -6.65
C ALA A 60 -8.56 13.22 -7.89
N ILE A 61 -8.53 13.90 -9.03
CA ILE A 61 -7.99 13.35 -10.28
C ILE A 61 -6.46 13.19 -10.21
N PRO A 62 -5.66 14.23 -9.86
CA PRO A 62 -4.22 14.08 -9.64
C PRO A 62 -3.88 12.98 -8.64
N VAL A 63 -4.56 12.94 -7.49
CA VAL A 63 -4.31 11.92 -6.44
C VAL A 63 -4.59 10.50 -6.96
N TYR A 64 -5.64 10.33 -7.78
CA TYR A 64 -5.93 9.05 -8.40
C TYR A 64 -4.80 8.57 -9.32
N TYR A 65 -4.26 9.46 -10.16
CA TYR A 65 -3.16 9.11 -11.06
C TYR A 65 -1.86 8.88 -10.29
N GLU A 66 -1.52 9.71 -9.30
CA GLU A 66 -0.35 9.49 -8.44
C GLU A 66 -0.43 8.15 -7.70
N LEU A 67 -1.62 7.77 -7.22
CA LEU A 67 -1.83 6.47 -6.58
C LEU A 67 -1.70 5.33 -7.60
N HIS A 68 -2.24 5.51 -8.81
CA HIS A 68 -2.10 4.53 -9.88
C HIS A 68 -0.64 4.31 -10.25
N ASP A 69 0.13 5.38 -10.43
CA ASP A 69 1.53 5.33 -10.80
C ASP A 69 2.37 4.68 -9.70
N LEU A 70 2.14 5.03 -8.43
CA LEU A 70 2.77 4.38 -7.28
C LEU A 70 2.58 2.85 -7.30
N LEU A 71 1.34 2.40 -7.52
CA LEU A 71 1.04 0.97 -7.56
C LEU A 71 1.59 0.30 -8.83
N SER A 72 1.57 1.01 -9.96
CA SER A 72 2.11 0.53 -11.24
C SER A 72 3.62 0.31 -11.16
N GLU A 73 4.37 1.33 -10.73
CA GLU A 73 5.82 1.26 -10.53
C GLU A 73 6.20 0.13 -9.56
N GLY A 74 5.48 0.01 -8.45
CA GLY A 74 5.73 -1.05 -7.48
C GLY A 74 5.40 -2.45 -8.00
N SER A 75 4.38 -2.59 -8.85
CA SER A 75 4.01 -3.88 -9.46
C SER A 75 4.96 -4.32 -10.56
N GLU A 76 5.59 -3.36 -11.26
CA GLU A 76 6.56 -3.61 -12.33
C GLU A 76 8.01 -3.67 -11.81
N LEU A 77 8.21 -3.53 -10.50
CA LEU A 77 9.53 -3.46 -9.86
C LEU A 77 10.40 -2.36 -10.49
N GLN A 78 9.83 -1.17 -10.70
CA GLN A 78 10.49 -0.04 -11.32
C GLN A 78 10.83 1.07 -10.32
N GLY A 79 11.71 1.98 -10.75
CA GLY A 79 12.08 3.16 -9.97
C GLY A 79 12.63 2.80 -8.59
N SER A 80 11.97 3.30 -7.55
CA SER A 80 12.35 3.03 -6.14
C SER A 80 12.03 1.60 -5.68
N PHE A 81 11.27 0.81 -6.44
CA PHE A 81 10.73 -0.49 -6.03
C PHE A 81 11.40 -1.70 -6.71
N LYS A 82 12.60 -1.55 -7.28
CA LYS A 82 13.31 -2.64 -7.96
C LYS A 82 13.62 -3.86 -7.09
N GLU A 83 13.84 -3.63 -5.80
CA GLU A 83 14.21 -4.67 -4.83
C GLU A 83 13.02 -5.13 -3.99
N LEU A 84 11.80 -4.84 -4.44
CA LEU A 84 10.60 -5.21 -3.70
C LEU A 84 10.41 -6.73 -3.70
N ASP A 85 10.02 -7.27 -2.56
CA ASP A 85 9.61 -8.65 -2.42
C ASP A 85 8.50 -9.00 -3.45
N PRO A 86 8.63 -10.12 -4.19
CA PRO A 86 7.69 -10.50 -5.24
C PRO A 86 6.24 -10.63 -4.79
N ASP A 87 5.99 -11.09 -3.56
CA ASP A 87 4.63 -11.20 -3.03
C ASP A 87 4.03 -9.80 -2.80
N ILE A 88 4.84 -8.86 -2.33
CA ILE A 88 4.40 -7.46 -2.19
C ILE A 88 4.08 -6.88 -3.57
N ALA A 89 4.92 -7.11 -4.58
CA ALA A 89 4.65 -6.65 -5.95
C ALA A 89 3.36 -7.25 -6.53
N SER A 90 3.12 -8.54 -6.27
CA SER A 90 1.88 -9.23 -6.62
C SER A 90 0.66 -8.60 -5.92
N ALA A 91 0.78 -8.28 -4.63
CA ALA A 91 -0.27 -7.59 -3.87
C ALA A 91 -0.59 -6.21 -4.46
N LEU A 92 0.42 -5.44 -4.89
CA LEU A 92 0.21 -4.15 -5.58
C LEU A 92 -0.52 -4.32 -6.90
N LYS A 93 -0.15 -5.36 -7.68
CA LYS A 93 -0.83 -5.71 -8.92
C LYS A 93 -2.31 -6.04 -8.72
N GLU A 94 -2.64 -6.77 -7.65
CA GLU A 94 -4.05 -7.03 -7.27
C GLU A 94 -4.75 -5.74 -6.80
N GLY A 95 -4.03 -4.83 -6.13
CA GLY A 95 -4.51 -3.49 -5.78
C GLY A 95 -4.92 -2.67 -7.02
N LEU A 96 -4.08 -2.65 -8.07
CA LEU A 96 -4.39 -2.00 -9.34
C LEU A 96 -5.66 -2.53 -9.99
N LYS A 97 -5.83 -3.86 -10.03
CA LYS A 97 -7.04 -4.49 -10.59
C LYS A 97 -8.30 -4.05 -9.85
N LYS A 98 -8.24 -3.89 -8.53
CA LYS A 98 -9.35 -3.33 -7.74
C LYS A 98 -9.60 -1.88 -8.10
N GLY A 99 -8.57 -1.04 -8.17
CA GLY A 99 -8.69 0.38 -8.57
C GLY A 99 -9.34 0.59 -9.94
N LEU A 100 -8.97 -0.23 -10.94
CA LEU A 100 -9.60 -0.22 -12.26
C LEU A 100 -11.08 -0.61 -12.20
N ARG A 101 -11.44 -1.59 -11.35
CA ARG A 101 -12.84 -1.99 -11.15
C ARG A 101 -13.70 -0.84 -10.61
N TRP A 102 -13.19 -0.06 -9.66
CA TRP A 102 -13.87 1.14 -9.16
C TRP A 102 -14.06 2.19 -10.25
N LYS A 103 -13.05 2.40 -11.11
CA LYS A 103 -13.17 3.27 -12.29
C LYS A 103 -14.32 2.79 -13.19
N TYR A 104 -14.33 1.52 -13.60
CA TYR A 104 -15.40 0.95 -14.42
C TYR A 104 -16.78 1.05 -13.75
N TRP A 105 -16.88 0.83 -12.43
CA TRP A 105 -18.12 1.01 -11.68
C TRP A 105 -18.62 2.46 -11.70
N ALA A 106 -17.74 3.43 -11.47
CA ALA A 106 -18.08 4.85 -11.49
C ALA A 106 -18.52 5.32 -12.89
N TYR A 107 -17.86 4.83 -13.94
CA TYR A 107 -18.27 5.10 -15.33
C TYR A 107 -19.59 4.41 -15.69
N SER A 108 -19.79 3.16 -15.30
CA SER A 108 -21.03 2.40 -15.55
C SER A 108 -22.24 3.01 -14.82
N TRP A 109 -22.03 3.51 -13.59
CA TRP A 109 -23.04 4.28 -12.85
C TRP A 109 -23.36 5.61 -13.53
N LYS A 110 -22.35 6.37 -13.99
CA LYS A 110 -22.55 7.62 -14.73
C LYS A 110 -23.28 7.43 -16.07
N LEU A 111 -23.11 6.26 -16.70
CA LEU A 111 -23.75 5.91 -17.97
C LEU A 111 -25.11 5.24 -17.78
N GLY A 112 -25.58 5.02 -16.54
CA GLY A 112 -26.89 4.40 -16.27
C GLY A 112 -26.99 2.93 -16.68
N CYS A 113 -25.87 2.22 -16.81
CA CYS A 113 -25.82 0.87 -17.40
C CYS A 113 -25.70 -0.28 -16.40
N TRP A 114 -26.14 -0.11 -15.14
CA TRP A 114 -26.05 -1.19 -14.15
C TRP A 114 -27.40 -1.89 -13.95
N THR A 115 -27.50 -3.13 -14.45
CA THR A 115 -28.48 -4.12 -13.97
C THR A 115 -27.73 -5.23 -13.23
N PRO A 116 -28.03 -5.47 -11.94
CA PRO A 116 -27.49 -6.64 -11.25
C PRO A 116 -28.10 -7.91 -11.84
N LYS A 117 -27.27 -8.93 -12.05
CA LYS A 117 -27.72 -10.32 -12.09
C LYS A 117 -27.47 -10.95 -10.73
#